data_AF-A0A2D4WRP4-F1
#
_entry.id   AF-A0A2D4WRP4-F1
#
_cell.length_a   1.000
_cell.length_b   1.000
_cell.length_c   1.000
_cell.angle_alpha   90.00
_cell.angle_beta   90.00
_cell.angle_gamma   90.00
#
_symmetry.space_group_name_H-M   'P 1'
#
loop_
_entity.id
_entity.type
_entity.pdbx_description
1 polymer ?
#
loop_
_entity_poly.entity_id
_entity_poly.type
_entity_poly.pdbx_seq_one_letter_code
_entity_poly.pdbx_strand_id
1 'polypeptide(L)' 'MGSAQLEAAHEARALDPTHFIVLPWHFRAEILPRETEFMSQGGRFIFPLPDLDVV' A
#
# COMPACT_ATOMS: atom_id res chain seq x y z
N MET A 1 -22.14 -28.79 -4.21
CA MET A 1 -20.83 -28.25 -3.83
C MET A 1 -20.22 -27.60 -5.06
N GLY A 2 -20.13 -26.27 -5.14
CA GLY A 2 -19.57 -25.64 -6.34
C GLY A 2 -19.67 -24.12 -6.45
N SER A 3 -19.72 -23.36 -5.35
CA SER A 3 -19.76 -21.89 -5.42
C SER A 3 -18.73 -21.17 -4.56
N ALA A 4 -18.04 -21.85 -3.63
CA ALA A 4 -17.14 -21.20 -2.67
C ALA A 4 -15.78 -20.73 -3.26
N GLN A 5 -15.42 -21.13 -4.48
CA GLN A 5 -14.08 -20.85 -5.04
C GLN A 5 -14.00 -19.51 -5.79
N LEU A 6 -15.13 -18.91 -6.18
CA LEU A 6 -15.15 -17.71 -7.04
C LEU A 6 -15.24 -16.37 -6.28
N GLU A 7 -15.57 -16.38 -4.99
CA GLU A 7 -15.69 -15.13 -4.20
C GLU A 7 -14.33 -14.54 -3.81
N ALA A 8 -13.34 -15.41 -3.51
CA ALA A 8 -12.00 -14.98 -3.08
C ALA A 8 -11.26 -14.09 -4.13
N ALA A 9 -11.50 -14.32 -5.42
CA ALA A 9 -10.86 -13.54 -6.49
C ALA A 9 -11.52 -12.17 -6.70
N HIS A 10 -12.81 -12.02 -6.36
CA HIS A 10 -13.51 -10.73 -6.45
C HIS A 10 -13.23 -9.84 -5.24
N GLU A 11 -13.15 -10.41 -4.03
CA GLU A 11 -12.79 -9.64 -2.82
C GLU A 11 -11.34 -9.14 -2.87
N ALA A 12 -10.41 -9.91 -3.43
CA ALA A 12 -9.02 -9.51 -3.61
C ALA A 12 -8.83 -8.31 -4.56
N ARG A 13 -9.77 -8.05 -5.49
CA ARG A 13 -9.78 -6.84 -6.34
C ARG A 13 -10.41 -5.63 -5.66
N ALA A 14 -11.18 -5.84 -4.59
CA ALA A 14 -11.66 -4.77 -3.70
C ALA A 14 -10.63 -4.40 -2.62
N LEU A 15 -9.64 -5.27 -2.39
CA LEU A 15 -8.38 -4.96 -1.71
C LEU A 15 -7.48 -4.16 -2.66
N ASP A 16 -7.89 -2.92 -2.91
CA ASP A 16 -7.09 -1.91 -3.57
C ASP A 16 -5.70 -1.88 -2.89
N PRO A 17 -4.59 -2.25 -3.57
CA PRO A 17 -3.27 -2.31 -2.97
C PRO A 17 -2.72 -0.88 -2.84
N THR A 18 -3.41 -0.11 -2.00
CA THR A 18 -3.21 1.33 -1.78
C THR A 18 -2.06 1.61 -0.85
N HIS A 19 -1.31 0.60 -0.39
CA HIS A 19 -0.33 0.80 0.68
C HIS A 19 0.98 0.07 0.40
N PHE A 20 2.07 0.82 0.40
CA PHE A 20 3.42 0.28 0.38
C PHE A 20 4.07 0.36 1.76
N ILE A 21 4.56 -0.77 2.26
CA ILE A 21 5.39 -0.79 3.48
C ILE A 21 6.84 -0.56 3.08
N VAL A 22 7.41 0.55 3.55
CA VAL A 22 8.80 0.92 3.27
C VAL A 22 9.71 0.37 4.37
N LEU A 23 10.27 -0.81 4.12
CA LEU A 23 11.18 -1.50 5.04
C LEU A 23 12.52 -0.76 5.27
N PRO A 24 13.09 -0.02 4.29
CA PRO A 24 14.19 0.91 4.57
C PRO A 24 13.65 2.32 4.83
N TRP A 25 12.98 2.49 5.97
CA TRP A 25 12.31 3.73 6.39
C TRP A 25 13.19 4.99 6.37
N HIS A 26 14.51 4.83 6.54
CA HIS A 26 15.48 5.93 6.51
C HIS A 26 15.46 6.73 5.20
N PHE A 27 15.03 6.14 4.08
CA PHE A 27 14.96 6.81 2.79
C PHE A 27 13.64 7.56 2.53
N ARG A 28 12.77 7.70 3.54
CA ARG A 28 11.49 8.43 3.43
C ARG A 28 11.62 9.77 2.71
N ALA A 29 12.62 10.57 3.07
CA ALA A 29 12.83 11.91 2.53
C ALA A 29 13.23 11.92 1.04
N GLU A 30 13.78 10.81 0.53
CA GLU A 30 14.10 10.64 -0.89
C GLU A 30 12.97 9.97 -1.67
N ILE A 31 12.20 9.09 -1.03
CA ILE A 31 11.10 8.33 -1.64
C ILE A 31 9.88 9.22 -1.85
N LEU A 32 9.41 9.92 -0.81
CA LEU A 32 8.13 10.68 -0.89
C LEU A 32 8.10 11.74 -2.00
N PRO A 33 9.15 12.55 -2.23
CA PRO A 33 9.11 13.55 -3.31
C PRO A 33 9.10 12.93 -4.71
N ARG A 34 9.66 11.73 -4.87
CA ARG A 34 9.73 11.01 -6.15
C ARG A 34 8.43 10.28 -6.47
N GLU A 35 7.71 9.84 -5.43
CA GLU A 35 6.49 9.03 -5.54
C GLU A 35 5.19 9.86 -5.41
N THR A 36 5.25 11.14 -5.81
CA THR A 36 4.08 12.04 -5.77
C THR A 36 2.96 11.61 -6.71
N GLU A 37 3.28 10.96 -7.82
CA GLU A 37 2.29 10.42 -8.76
C GLU A 37 1.57 9.19 -8.19
N PHE A 38 2.26 8.34 -7.45
CA PHE A 38 1.62 7.22 -6.74
C PHE A 38 0.67 7.72 -5.66
N MET A 39 1.08 8.73 -4.90
CA MET A 39 0.22 9.35 -3.89
C MET A 39 -1.01 10.05 -4.48
N SER A 40 -0.87 10.71 -5.64
CA SER A 40 -1.99 11.38 -6.30
C SER A 40 -3.05 10.41 -6.83
N GLN A 41 -2.66 9.15 -7.09
CA GLN A 41 -3.56 8.07 -7.51
C GLN A 41 -4.21 7.34 -6.31
N GLY A 42 -3.99 7.79 -5.08
CA GLY A 42 -4.57 7.21 -3.86
C GLY A 42 -3.67 6.20 -3.15
N GLY A 43 -2.42 6.06 -3.60
CA GLY A 43 -1.40 5.28 -2.94
C GLY A 43 -0.91 5.94 -1.64
N ARG A 44 -0.59 5.12 -0.64
CA ARG A 44 -0.11 5.50 0.68
C ARG A 44 1.17 4.76 1.01
N PHE A 45 2.06 5.40 1.75
CA PHE A 45 3.28 4.81 2.26
C PHE A 45 3.19 4.60 3.76
N ILE A 46 3.48 3.38 4.18
CA ILE A 46 3.55 3.00 5.59
C ILE A 46 5.02 2.89 5.95
N PHE A 47 5.46 3.75 6.86
CA PHE A 47 6.77 3.70 7.50
C PHE A 47 6.60 3.07 8.88
N PRO A 48 6.98 1.81 9.06
CA PRO A 48 6.70 1.08 10.30
C PRO A 48 7.60 1.50 11.48
N LEU A 49 8.64 2.30 11.23
CA LEU A 49 9.69 2.64 12.18
C LEU A 49 10.23 4.07 11.96
N PRO A 50 10.80 4.71 12.99
CA PRO A 50 10.83 4.27 14.40
C PRO A 50 9.45 4.35 15.07
N ASP A 51 8.57 5.22 14.57
CA ASP A 51 7.16 5.31 14.91
C ASP A 51 6.35 4.97 13.66
N LEU A 52 5.19 4.32 13.83
CA LEU A 52 4.30 3.99 12.72
C LEU A 52 3.73 5.27 12.10
N ASP A 53 4.14 5.57 10.88
CA ASP A 53 3.67 6.73 10.12
C ASP A 53 3.05 6.29 8.79
N VAL A 54 1.94 6.92 8.41
CA VAL A 54 1.20 6.64 7.18
C VAL A 54 1.02 7.95 6.43
N VAL A 55 1.61 8.02 5.24
CA VAL A 55 1.66 9.22 4.37
C VAL A 55 0.89 8.98 3.09
#